data_AF-A0A0P7TKP7-F1
#
_entry.id   AF-A0A0P7TKP7-F1
#
_cell.length_a   1.000
_cell.length_b   1.000
_cell.length_c   1.000
_cell.angle_alpha   90.00
_cell.angle_beta   90.00
_cell.angle_gamma   90.00
#
_symmetry.space_group_name_H-M   'P 1'
#
loop_
_entity.id
_entity.type
_entity.pdbx_description
1 polymer ?
#
loop_
_entity_poly.entity_id
_entity_poly.type
_entity_poly.pdbx_seq_one_letter_code
_entity_poly.pdbx_strand_id
1 'polypeptide(L)'
;MIATRTVNISFCVCARAIQMQNRMAVLLCNLKPAKMRGVVSQAMVMCASTPDKVEILDPPPGAAPGDRVTVQGFPGEPDKELNPKKKVWEQVQPDLRTNDQRVATYKGVAFEVAGKGVCKAQVGEALLPLTTMTNSGIK
;
A
#
# COMPACT_ATOMS: atom_id res chain seq x y z
N MET A 1 -16.92 11.99 -3.03
CA MET A 1 -17.27 11.74 -1.61
C MET A 1 -16.15 10.90 -1.02
N ILE A 2 -15.33 11.45 -0.13
CA ILE A 2 -14.23 10.71 0.52
C ILE A 2 -14.89 9.82 1.59
N ALA A 3 -14.90 8.52 1.38
CA ALA A 3 -15.46 7.57 2.33
C ALA A 3 -14.38 7.14 3.33
N THR A 4 -14.58 7.42 4.62
CA THR A 4 -13.73 6.91 5.69
C THR A 4 -13.89 5.38 5.75
N ARG A 5 -12.77 4.66 5.67
CA ARG A 5 -12.74 3.19 5.75
C ARG A 5 -12.02 2.76 7.02
N THR A 6 -12.57 1.76 7.71
CA THR A 6 -11.91 1.15 8.85
C THR A 6 -10.80 0.23 8.34
N VAL A 7 -9.55 0.52 8.72
CA VAL A 7 -8.38 -0.29 8.37
C VAL A 7 -7.75 -0.78 9.67
N ASN A 8 -7.67 -2.10 9.83
CA ASN A 8 -7.01 -2.72 10.97
C ASN A 8 -5.55 -3.00 10.61
N ILE A 9 -4.63 -2.32 11.29
CA ILE A 9 -3.18 -2.38 11.06
C ILE A 9 -2.52 -2.94 12.32
N SER A 10 -1.58 -3.89 12.18
CA SER A 10 -0.77 -4.30 13.34
C SER A 10 0.26 -3.23 13.65
N PHE A 11 0.02 -2.45 14.71
CA PHE A 11 0.97 -1.44 15.18
C PHE A 11 2.22 -2.03 15.83
N CYS A 12 2.23 -3.34 16.10
CA CYS A 12 3.22 -3.98 16.97
C CYS A 12 4.64 -4.00 16.38
N VAL A 13 4.82 -3.73 15.08
CA VAL A 13 6.10 -4.01 14.41
C VAL A 13 6.93 -2.76 14.12
N CYS A 14 6.39 -1.60 13.68
CA CYS A 14 7.29 -0.54 13.18
C CYS A 14 6.86 0.94 13.33
N ALA A 15 5.59 1.28 13.55
CA ALA A 15 5.15 2.68 13.61
C ALA A 15 4.50 3.00 14.95
N ARG A 16 5.04 3.99 15.66
CA ARG A 16 4.39 4.51 16.87
C ARG A 16 3.04 5.12 16.48
N ALA A 17 2.01 4.93 17.31
CA ALA A 17 0.64 5.41 17.05
C ALA A 17 0.60 6.91 16.68
N ILE A 18 1.47 7.73 17.27
CA ILE A 18 1.61 9.16 16.98
C ILE A 18 2.01 9.44 15.51
N GLN A 19 2.84 8.60 14.91
CA GLN A 19 3.35 8.78 13.54
C GLN A 19 2.32 8.41 12.46
N MET A 20 1.17 7.87 12.88
CA MET A 20 0.07 7.46 11.99
C MET A 20 -1.09 8.45 11.99
N GLN A 21 -1.13 9.36 12.97
CA GLN A 21 -2.19 10.37 13.05
C GLN A 21 -2.01 11.41 11.93
N ASN A 22 -3.10 11.73 11.22
CA ASN A 22 -3.14 12.70 10.11
C ASN A 22 -2.09 12.43 9.01
N ARG A 23 -1.70 11.17 8.84
CA ARG A 23 -0.71 10.77 7.84
C ARG A 23 -1.39 10.27 6.57
N MET A 24 -0.85 10.70 5.43
CA MET A 24 -1.22 10.17 4.13
C MET A 24 -0.57 8.80 3.89
N ALA A 25 -1.32 7.85 3.34
CA ALA A 25 -0.83 6.52 3.03
C ALA A 25 -1.48 5.99 1.76
N VAL A 26 -0.77 5.09 1.08
CA VAL A 26 -1.31 4.35 -0.06
C VAL A 26 -2.03 3.10 0.46
N LEU A 27 -3.29 2.91 0.04
CA LEU A 27 -4.16 1.83 0.51
C LEU A 27 -4.61 0.93 -0.64
N LEU A 28 -4.60 -0.38 -0.40
CA LEU A 28 -5.22 -1.36 -1.27
C LEU A 28 -6.69 -1.54 -0.87
N CYS A 29 -7.60 -0.97 -1.66
CA CYS A 29 -9.03 -0.82 -1.31
C CYS A 29 -9.97 -1.87 -1.93
N ASN A 30 -9.48 -2.67 -2.88
CA ASN A 30 -10.28 -3.67 -3.62
C ASN A 30 -10.14 -5.09 -3.04
N LEU A 31 -9.52 -5.27 -1.87
CA LEU A 31 -9.51 -6.56 -1.20
C LEU A 31 -10.86 -6.85 -0.54
N LYS A 32 -11.21 -8.14 -0.46
CA LYS A 32 -12.36 -8.59 0.30
C LYS A 32 -12.21 -8.17 1.77
N PRO A 33 -13.17 -7.45 2.36
CA PRO A 33 -13.10 -7.06 3.76
C PRO A 33 -12.91 -8.28 4.66
N ALA A 34 -11.93 -8.21 5.56
CA ALA A 34 -11.58 -9.31 6.45
C ALA A 34 -11.87 -8.90 7.90
N LYS A 35 -12.58 -9.77 8.64
CA LYS A 35 -12.84 -9.56 10.06
C LYS A 35 -11.62 -10.03 10.87
N MET A 36 -11.03 -9.12 11.63
CA MET A 36 -9.86 -9.38 12.46
C MET A 36 -10.14 -8.91 13.88
N ARG A 37 -10.12 -9.84 14.86
CA ARG A 37 -10.38 -9.56 16.29
C ARG A 37 -11.66 -8.74 16.54
N GLY A 38 -12.74 -9.08 15.83
CA GLY A 38 -14.04 -8.40 15.96
C GLY A 38 -14.21 -7.15 15.08
N VAL A 39 -13.13 -6.56 14.57
CA VAL A 39 -13.15 -5.36 13.71
C VAL A 39 -12.99 -5.74 12.25
N VAL A 40 -13.83 -5.20 11.36
CA VAL A 40 -13.73 -5.44 9.91
C VAL A 40 -12.72 -4.46 9.29
N SER A 41 -11.64 -4.98 8.70
CA SER A 41 -10.71 -4.19 7.89
C SER A 41 -11.20 -4.15 6.45
N GLN A 42 -11.41 -2.95 5.91
CA GLN A 42 -11.95 -2.70 4.57
C GLN A 42 -10.87 -2.36 3.52
N ALA A 43 -9.62 -2.23 3.95
CA ALA A 43 -8.46 -2.01 3.08
C ALA A 43 -7.19 -2.50 3.80
N MET A 44 -6.05 -2.46 3.10
CA MET A 44 -4.72 -2.72 3.66
C MET A 44 -3.76 -1.58 3.32
N VAL A 45 -2.85 -1.26 4.24
CA VAL A 45 -1.83 -0.21 4.03
C VAL A 45 -0.66 -0.80 3.25
N MET A 46 -0.24 -0.11 2.19
CA MET A 46 0.95 -0.45 1.41
C MET A 46 2.20 0.08 2.10
N CYS A 47 3.22 -0.77 2.18
CA CYS A 47 4.48 -0.47 2.83
C CYS A 47 5.64 -1.19 2.13
N ALA A 48 6.83 -0.61 2.20
CA ALA A 48 8.08 -1.30 1.92
C ALA A 48 8.55 -2.01 3.21
N SER A 49 9.01 -3.25 3.11
CA SER A 49 9.52 -3.97 4.28
C SER A 49 10.88 -4.59 4.03
N THR A 50 11.73 -4.52 5.04
CA THR A 50 12.92 -5.35 5.23
C THR A 50 12.70 -6.33 6.38
N PRO A 51 13.56 -7.34 6.55
CA PRO A 51 13.51 -8.23 7.71
C PRO A 51 13.48 -7.49 9.06
N ASP A 52 14.07 -6.30 9.12
CA ASP A 52 14.26 -5.53 10.34
C ASP A 52 13.34 -4.30 10.47
N LYS A 53 12.73 -3.83 9.37
CA LYS A 53 12.00 -2.55 9.35
C LYS A 53 10.85 -2.54 8.35
N VAL A 54 9.77 -1.82 8.68
CA VAL A 54 8.64 -1.57 7.78
C VAL A 54 8.42 -0.08 7.64
N GLU A 55 8.22 0.35 6.41
CA GLU A 55 8.06 1.75 6.04
C GLU A 55 6.82 1.95 5.20
N ILE A 56 6.00 2.91 5.59
CA ILE A 56 4.77 3.22 4.87
C ILE A 56 5.11 4.02 3.62
N LEU A 57 4.44 3.70 2.52
CA LEU A 57 4.55 4.48 1.30
C LEU A 57 3.82 5.81 1.45
N ASP A 58 4.54 6.90 1.18
CA ASP A 58 3.94 8.22 1.08
C ASP A 58 3.50 8.48 -0.37
N PRO A 59 2.30 9.03 -0.56
CA PRO A 59 1.90 9.54 -1.86
C PRO A 59 2.65 10.85 -2.19
N PRO A 60 2.65 11.27 -3.47
CA PRO A 60 3.30 12.52 -3.88
C PRO A 60 2.68 13.76 -3.20
N PRO A 61 3.44 14.86 -3.10
CA PRO A 61 2.93 16.12 -2.56
C PRO A 61 1.72 16.60 -3.39
N GLY A 62 0.65 17.00 -2.72
CA GLY A 62 -0.61 17.41 -3.35
C GLY A 62 -1.62 16.27 -3.60
N ALA A 63 -1.25 15.02 -3.29
CA ALA A 63 -2.22 13.91 -3.28
C ALA A 63 -3.30 14.16 -2.22
N ALA A 64 -4.54 13.82 -2.58
CA ALA A 64 -5.72 13.94 -1.73
C ALA A 64 -6.31 12.55 -1.47
N PRO A 65 -6.99 12.33 -0.33
CA PRO A 65 -7.65 11.07 -0.07
C PRO A 65 -8.68 10.73 -1.16
N GLY A 66 -8.59 9.54 -1.73
CA GLY A 66 -9.43 9.09 -2.84
C GLY A 66 -8.77 9.19 -4.22
N ASP A 67 -7.59 9.82 -4.32
CA ASP A 67 -6.78 9.76 -5.54
C ASP A 67 -6.41 8.31 -5.87
N ARG A 68 -6.43 7.98 -7.17
CA ARG A 68 -6.05 6.66 -7.66
C ARG A 68 -4.57 6.63 -7.98
N VAL A 69 -3.90 5.59 -7.47
CA VAL A 69 -2.55 5.24 -7.88
C VAL A 69 -2.65 4.33 -9.10
N THR A 70 -1.95 4.70 -10.16
CA THR A 70 -1.90 3.98 -11.42
C THR A 70 -0.45 3.65 -11.78
N VAL A 71 -0.25 2.59 -12.54
CA VAL A 71 1.05 2.21 -13.07
C VAL A 71 0.98 2.32 -14.59
N GLN A 72 1.85 3.15 -15.18
CA GLN A 72 1.86 3.34 -16.62
C GLN A 72 2.13 2.01 -17.36
N GLY A 73 1.51 1.81 -18.53
CA GLY A 73 1.65 0.57 -19.30
C GLY A 73 0.79 -0.60 -18.82
N PHE A 74 0.07 -0.46 -17.68
CA PHE A 74 -0.92 -1.43 -17.21
C PHE A 74 -2.33 -0.81 -17.19
N PRO A 75 -2.93 -0.54 -18.36
CA PRO A 75 -4.28 -0.01 -18.42
C PRO A 75 -5.30 -1.05 -17.94
N GLY A 76 -6.27 -0.64 -17.13
CA GLY A 76 -7.34 -1.50 -16.67
C GLY A 76 -8.15 -0.87 -15.55
N GLU A 77 -9.42 -1.27 -15.44
CA GLU A 77 -10.24 -0.96 -14.27
C GLU A 77 -9.97 -1.99 -13.18
N PRO A 78 -9.76 -1.55 -11.92
CA PRO A 78 -9.61 -2.48 -10.81
C PRO A 78 -10.91 -3.26 -10.59
N ASP A 79 -10.79 -4.55 -10.27
CA ASP A 79 -11.91 -5.37 -9.83
C ASP A 79 -12.63 -4.71 -8.64
N LYS A 80 -13.96 -4.80 -8.61
CA LYS A 80 -14.77 -4.29 -7.49
C LYS A 80 -14.41 -4.96 -6.16
N GLU A 81 -14.10 -6.25 -6.21
CA GLU A 81 -13.58 -7.04 -5.10
C GLU A 81 -12.64 -8.12 -5.67
N LEU A 82 -11.39 -8.15 -5.19
CA LEU A 82 -10.40 -9.16 -5.54
C LEU A 82 -10.86 -10.50 -4.99
N ASN A 83 -10.99 -11.48 -5.88
CA ASN A 83 -11.37 -12.84 -5.50
C ASN A 83 -10.17 -13.55 -4.83
N PRO A 84 -10.26 -13.92 -3.55
CA PRO A 84 -9.17 -14.60 -2.85
C PRO A 84 -8.78 -15.95 -3.50
N LYS A 85 -9.72 -16.61 -4.20
CA LYS A 85 -9.43 -17.86 -4.92
C LYS A 85 -8.49 -17.67 -6.12
N LYS A 86 -8.49 -16.47 -6.72
CA LYS A 86 -7.61 -16.14 -7.86
C LYS A 86 -6.19 -15.80 -7.41
N LYS A 87 -5.98 -15.52 -6.13
CA LYS A 87 -4.67 -15.19 -5.55
C LYS A 87 -3.93 -14.09 -6.33
N VAL A 88 -4.67 -13.11 -6.87
CA VAL A 88 -4.11 -12.03 -7.72
C VAL A 88 -3.02 -11.28 -6.98
N TRP A 89 -3.24 -10.98 -5.69
CA TRP A 89 -2.24 -10.32 -4.86
C TRP A 89 -0.94 -11.13 -4.74
N GLU A 90 -1.03 -12.45 -4.54
CA GLU A 90 0.15 -13.35 -4.44
C GLU A 90 0.94 -13.40 -5.75
N GLN A 91 0.29 -13.15 -6.89
CA GLN A 91 0.95 -13.08 -8.20
C GLN A 91 1.58 -11.70 -8.46
N VAL A 92 1.01 -10.64 -7.90
CA VAL A 92 1.46 -9.25 -8.11
C VAL A 92 2.56 -8.86 -7.14
N GLN A 93 2.49 -9.33 -5.88
CA GLN A 93 3.43 -9.01 -4.81
C GLN A 93 4.91 -9.21 -5.18
N PRO A 94 5.35 -10.31 -5.83
CA PRO A 94 6.76 -10.52 -6.14
C PRO A 94 7.34 -9.48 -7.11
N ASP A 95 6.49 -8.87 -7.93
CA ASP A 95 6.86 -7.85 -8.91
C ASP A 95 6.79 -6.42 -8.33
N LEU A 96 6.28 -6.28 -7.10
CA LEU A 96 6.16 -4.99 -6.42
C LEU A 96 7.40 -4.72 -5.57
N ARG A 97 8.15 -3.69 -5.95
CA ARG A 97 9.39 -3.28 -5.25
C ARG A 97 9.62 -1.79 -5.36
N THR A 98 10.38 -1.23 -4.44
CA THR A 98 10.92 0.13 -4.59
C THR A 98 12.11 0.12 -5.55
N ASN A 99 12.44 1.24 -6.17
CA ASN A 99 13.65 1.41 -6.98
C ASN A 99 14.75 2.17 -6.20
N ASP A 100 15.86 2.48 -6.87
CA ASP A 100 17.01 3.22 -6.30
C ASP A 100 16.66 4.62 -5.79
N GLN A 101 15.57 5.19 -6.30
CA GLN A 101 15.05 6.49 -5.88
C GLN A 101 13.98 6.36 -4.78
N ARG A 102 13.80 5.16 -4.22
CA ARG A 102 12.77 4.82 -3.22
C ARG A 102 11.34 4.96 -3.75
N VAL A 103 11.16 5.00 -5.07
CA VAL A 103 9.85 5.06 -5.71
C VAL A 103 9.25 3.67 -5.71
N ALA A 104 8.00 3.53 -5.28
CA ALA A 104 7.27 2.28 -5.39
C ALA A 104 7.04 1.94 -6.87
N THR A 105 7.38 0.71 -7.28
CA THR A 105 7.25 0.26 -8.67
C THR A 105 6.56 -1.11 -8.75
N TYR A 106 5.86 -1.34 -9.86
CA TYR A 106 5.40 -2.65 -10.30
C TYR A 106 6.11 -3.00 -11.61
N LYS A 107 6.82 -4.13 -11.63
CA LYS A 107 7.62 -4.55 -12.80
C LYS A 107 8.57 -3.45 -13.32
N GLY A 108 9.10 -2.63 -12.40
CA GLY A 108 9.99 -1.50 -12.70
C GLY A 108 9.29 -0.20 -13.11
N VAL A 109 7.96 -0.17 -13.23
CA VAL A 109 7.20 1.03 -13.55
C VAL A 109 6.68 1.70 -12.28
N ALA A 110 6.84 3.02 -12.17
CA ALA A 110 6.51 3.78 -10.98
C ALA A 110 5.00 3.83 -10.68
N PHE A 111 4.68 3.83 -9.39
CA PHE A 111 3.36 4.15 -8.85
C PHE A 111 3.15 5.65 -8.96
N GLU A 112 2.20 6.05 -9.79
CA GLU A 112 1.93 7.45 -10.07
C GLU A 112 0.49 7.82 -9.67
N VAL A 113 0.34 8.99 -9.06
CA VAL A 113 -0.94 9.68 -8.96
C VAL A 113 -1.01 10.69 -10.10
N ALA A 114 -2.01 10.51 -10.97
CA ALA A 114 -2.18 11.29 -12.19
C ALA A 114 -2.08 12.81 -11.92
N GLY A 115 -1.10 13.46 -12.57
CA GLY A 115 -0.89 14.91 -12.47
C GLY A 115 -0.24 15.40 -11.18
N LYS A 116 0.19 14.50 -10.27
CA LYS A 116 0.78 14.85 -8.96
C LYS A 116 2.16 14.26 -8.73
N GLY A 117 2.46 13.12 -9.34
CA GLY A 117 3.77 12.49 -9.31
C GLY A 117 3.77 11.09 -8.70
N VAL A 118 4.91 10.67 -8.17
CA VAL A 118 5.15 9.27 -7.79
C VAL A 118 5.13 9.01 -6.29
N CYS A 119 4.69 7.82 -5.88
CA CYS A 119 4.68 7.36 -4.49
C CYS A 119 6.07 6.87 -4.06
N LYS A 120 6.50 7.22 -2.84
CA LYS A 120 7.85 6.92 -2.33
C LYS A 120 7.84 6.31 -0.93
N ALA A 121 8.87 5.54 -0.59
CA ALA A 121 9.13 5.10 0.78
C ALA A 121 9.90 6.16 1.58
N GLN A 122 9.70 6.21 2.90
CA GLN A 122 10.23 7.26 3.77
C GLN A 122 11.75 7.22 3.97
N VAL A 123 12.37 6.07 4.25
CA VAL A 123 13.74 6.05 4.80
C VAL A 123 14.63 4.95 4.19
N GLY A 124 15.74 5.42 3.61
CA GLY A 124 17.02 4.70 3.62
C GLY A 124 17.30 3.74 2.49
N GLU A 125 16.46 2.74 2.26
CA GLU A 125 16.85 1.60 1.40
C GLU A 125 16.08 1.55 0.07
N ALA A 126 16.85 1.29 -0.97
CA ALA A 126 16.40 1.04 -2.32
C ALA A 126 16.09 -0.46 -2.51
N LEU A 127 15.30 -0.79 -3.55
CA LEU A 127 15.06 -2.18 -3.98
C LEU A 127 14.33 -3.07 -2.95
N LEU A 128 13.62 -2.45 -2.02
CA LEU A 128 12.82 -3.15 -1.03
C LEU A 128 11.56 -3.74 -1.65
N PRO A 129 11.18 -4.99 -1.31
CA PRO A 129 9.89 -5.54 -1.69
C PRO A 129 8.76 -4.74 -1.05
N LEU A 130 7.68 -4.53 -1.80
CA LEU A 130 6.47 -3.93 -1.27
C LEU A 130 5.53 -5.03 -0.77
N THR A 131 4.96 -4.76 0.39
CA THR A 131 4.06 -5.65 1.11
C THR A 131 2.85 -4.85 1.61
N THR A 132 1.86 -5.57 2.12
CA THR A 132 0.73 -4.99 2.83
C THR A 132 0.81 -5.35 4.31
N MET A 133 0.62 -4.35 5.18
CA MET A 133 0.50 -4.62 6.61
C MET A 133 -0.85 -5.25 6.93
N THR A 134 -0.83 -6.39 7.62
CA THR A 134 -2.02 -7.05 8.17
C THR A 134 -1.89 -7.22 9.69
N ASN A 135 -3.00 -7.50 10.38
CA ASN A 135 -2.97 -7.77 11.83
C ASN A 135 -2.18 -9.06 12.20
N SER A 136 -1.86 -9.91 11.21
CA SER A 136 -1.03 -11.10 11.37
C SER A 136 0.48 -10.82 11.20
N GLY A 137 0.86 -9.56 10.94
CA GLY A 137 2.20 -9.16 10.53
C GLY A 137 2.27 -8.77 9.05
N ILE A 138 3.48 -8.77 8.52
CA ILE A 138 3.79 -8.51 7.12
C ILE A 138 3.40 -9.75 6.30
N LYS A 139 2.67 -9.57 5.19
CA LYS A 139 2.31 -10.66 4.27
C LYS A 139 2.97 -10.50 2.91
#